data_AF-A0A6I2V0H1-F1
#
_entry.id   AF-A0A6I2V0H1-F1
#
_cell.length_a   1.000
_cell.length_b   1.000
_cell.length_c   1.000
_cell.angle_alpha   90.00
_cell.angle_beta   90.00
_cell.angle_gamma   90.00
#
_symmetry.space_group_name_H-M   'P 1'
#
loop_
_entity.id
_entity.type
_entity.pdbx_description
1 polymer ?
#
loop_
_entity_poly.entity_id
_entity_poly.type
_entity_poly.pdbx_seq_one_letter_code
_entity_poly.pdbx_strand_id
1 'polypeptide(L)'
;MMERNNLMRIAFYGANRVAKDFYYVLKDTDMEVSLCFADASEDAAGFAQGTGIETVPVASLPALRANFDMLVVCDFSHEEKEQTLQAMGLAHGKEYQWVEEIFPLFDDVQLNPEEKPMLVWGCGRKGEQFYRWNTAYEVEAYLDRAPQGEAFYGYPCRKPETVQDWSRYFIVVAVARNEAICDFLEQQGCKRYRDFCTYEDIESLPSTLLRQTILQPEVYDFTCRSMLNHAEIGGRGNVICCCSTFIRNSLGDISEERSFRDCWNSFVHRILCLSNVNRTYSFCLHDMCPLFIGRHETRDYHLSKPYPKMEDAPRTVAVGFDYTCNLKCVTCRKDFRVAKEEDKRQIQSIAEMVRDQVLPGCEFLIMAGDGEVLLSDAYRTVYASEQMKHIRWFRLLTNGLLFTPEKWAELRRYTDAKIMMTVSIDAATPETYANIRRGGMFAVLERNMAYASQLRKIGELSYLRFNFVVQRQNFQEMIPFVEWGKRLGVDELFFTKILNWGTYSREEFRDISMMEENGITPKPELQAVLDQPIMRDPIVDLGTIRYQHDGTDTETVENYYRWELERKVPDLFGEGK
;
A
#
# COMPACT_ATOMS: atom_id res chain seq x y z
N MET A 1 -11.67 -8.79 -35.15
CA MET A 1 -11.23 -10.05 -35.78
C MET A 1 -9.76 -10.21 -35.39
N MET A 2 -9.52 -10.71 -34.17
CA MET A 2 -8.17 -10.84 -33.59
C MET A 2 -7.59 -12.20 -33.99
N GLU A 3 -6.33 -12.17 -34.44
CA GLU A 3 -5.53 -13.36 -34.72
C GLU A 3 -5.46 -14.25 -33.48
N ARG A 4 -5.42 -15.57 -33.68
CA ARG A 4 -5.31 -16.56 -32.62
C ARG A 4 -3.98 -16.33 -31.87
N ASN A 5 -4.04 -15.83 -30.62
CA ASN A 5 -2.89 -15.83 -29.72
C ASN A 5 -2.37 -17.27 -29.60
N ASN A 6 -1.07 -17.45 -29.86
CA ASN A 6 -0.40 -18.72 -29.72
C ASN A 6 -0.10 -18.91 -28.22
N LEU A 7 -0.99 -19.59 -27.50
CA LEU A 7 -0.87 -19.84 -26.07
C LEU A 7 0.43 -20.64 -25.79
N MET A 8 1.31 -20.14 -24.92
CA MET A 8 2.55 -20.84 -24.55
C MET A 8 2.24 -21.85 -23.46
N ARG A 9 2.46 -23.14 -23.72
CA ARG A 9 2.25 -24.20 -22.73
C ARG A 9 3.51 -24.40 -21.90
N ILE A 10 3.35 -24.35 -20.60
CA ILE A 10 4.44 -24.44 -19.62
C ILE A 10 4.23 -25.67 -18.75
N ALA A 11 5.31 -26.38 -18.48
CA ALA A 11 5.35 -27.35 -17.40
C ALA A 11 6.26 -26.84 -16.27
N PHE A 12 5.86 -27.10 -15.03
CA PHE A 12 6.69 -26.84 -13.86
C PHE A 12 7.47 -28.07 -13.45
N TYR A 13 8.64 -27.88 -12.83
CA TYR A 13 9.31 -28.90 -12.04
C TYR A 13 9.52 -28.36 -10.62
N GLY A 14 8.80 -28.97 -9.66
CA GLY A 14 8.77 -28.61 -8.25
C GLY A 14 7.35 -28.41 -7.74
N ALA A 15 6.80 -29.39 -7.02
CA ALA A 15 5.47 -29.28 -6.40
C ALA A 15 5.55 -28.63 -5.01
N ASN A 16 5.86 -27.33 -5.00
CA ASN A 16 6.10 -26.56 -3.80
C ASN A 16 5.43 -25.17 -3.85
N ARG A 17 5.76 -24.32 -2.86
CA ARG A 17 5.17 -22.98 -2.76
C ARG A 17 5.64 -22.06 -3.89
N VAL A 18 6.90 -22.14 -4.33
CA VAL A 18 7.44 -21.31 -5.42
C VAL A 18 6.62 -21.52 -6.69
N ALA A 19 6.37 -22.77 -7.06
CA ALA A 19 5.51 -23.10 -8.20
C ALA A 19 4.07 -22.60 -8.04
N LYS A 20 3.50 -22.70 -6.84
CA LYS A 20 2.13 -22.28 -6.55
C LYS A 20 1.98 -20.76 -6.60
N ASP A 21 2.94 -20.05 -6.03
CA ASP A 21 3.01 -18.59 -6.05
C ASP A 21 3.20 -18.10 -7.48
N PHE A 22 4.05 -18.74 -8.27
CA PHE A 22 4.24 -18.39 -9.68
C PHE A 22 2.99 -18.66 -10.52
N TYR A 23 2.33 -19.80 -10.32
CA TYR A 23 1.05 -20.11 -10.97
C TYR A 23 -0.01 -19.03 -10.72
N TYR A 24 -0.05 -18.46 -9.51
CA TYR A 24 -1.00 -17.39 -9.19
C TYR A 24 -0.83 -16.17 -10.10
N VAL A 25 0.41 -15.80 -10.44
CA VAL A 25 0.72 -14.64 -11.29
C VAL A 25 0.44 -14.93 -12.77
N LEU A 26 0.67 -16.17 -13.21
CA LEU A 26 0.43 -16.62 -14.58
C LEU A 26 -1.06 -16.79 -14.95
N LYS A 27 -1.96 -16.84 -13.97
CA LYS A 27 -3.40 -16.95 -14.25
C LYS A 27 -3.86 -15.82 -15.15
N ASP A 28 -4.71 -16.14 -16.14
CA ASP A 28 -5.27 -15.17 -17.08
C ASP A 28 -4.18 -14.39 -17.87
N THR A 29 -3.07 -15.06 -18.18
CA THR A 29 -2.03 -14.61 -19.13
C THR A 29 -2.01 -15.53 -20.37
N ASP A 30 -1.20 -15.20 -21.38
CA ASP A 30 -0.98 -16.08 -22.55
C ASP A 30 -0.09 -17.30 -22.24
N MET A 31 0.31 -17.50 -20.98
CA MET A 31 1.10 -18.63 -20.48
C MET A 31 0.21 -19.62 -19.71
N GLU A 32 -0.02 -20.80 -20.28
CA GLU A 32 -0.83 -21.85 -19.66
C GLU A 32 0.06 -22.89 -18.98
N VAL A 33 -0.12 -23.09 -17.68
CA VAL A 33 0.56 -24.17 -16.95
C VAL A 33 -0.24 -25.45 -17.10
N SER A 34 0.29 -26.41 -17.87
CA SER A 34 -0.42 -27.64 -18.23
C SER A 34 -0.10 -28.84 -17.34
N LEU A 35 1.07 -28.85 -16.69
CA LEU A 35 1.56 -29.98 -15.91
C LEU A 35 2.59 -29.53 -14.86
N CYS A 36 2.67 -30.25 -13.74
CA CYS A 36 3.77 -30.14 -12.78
C CYS A 36 4.48 -31.49 -12.62
N PHE A 37 5.81 -31.48 -12.67
CA PHE A 37 6.65 -32.60 -12.29
C PHE A 37 7.07 -32.44 -10.84
N ALA A 38 7.03 -33.54 -10.09
CA ALA A 38 7.39 -33.55 -8.67
C ALA A 38 8.41 -34.62 -8.34
N ASP A 39 9.27 -34.31 -7.38
CA ASP A 39 10.12 -35.30 -6.71
C ASP A 39 9.29 -36.10 -5.69
N ALA A 40 9.72 -37.31 -5.34
CA ALA A 40 8.98 -38.17 -4.41
C ALA A 40 8.87 -37.60 -2.97
N SER A 41 9.74 -36.64 -2.62
CA SER A 41 9.74 -35.93 -1.33
C SER A 41 8.74 -34.78 -1.26
N GLU A 42 8.14 -34.37 -2.38
CA GLU A 42 7.26 -33.21 -2.46
C GLU A 42 5.78 -33.59 -2.26
N ASP A 43 4.97 -32.64 -1.76
CA ASP A 43 3.52 -32.83 -1.58
C ASP A 43 2.76 -32.59 -2.90
N ALA A 44 2.94 -33.53 -3.84
CA ALA A 44 2.27 -33.49 -5.14
C ALA A 44 0.73 -33.45 -5.03
N ALA A 45 0.16 -34.14 -4.04
CA ALA A 45 -1.28 -34.20 -3.83
C ALA A 45 -1.83 -32.86 -3.32
N GLY A 46 -1.17 -32.25 -2.34
CA GLY A 46 -1.52 -30.93 -1.86
C GLY A 46 -1.35 -29.87 -2.95
N PHE A 47 -0.25 -29.90 -3.71
CA PHE A 47 -0.07 -28.98 -4.83
C PHE A 47 -1.19 -29.09 -5.87
N ALA A 48 -1.50 -30.31 -6.32
CA ALA A 48 -2.57 -30.55 -7.29
C ALA A 48 -3.94 -30.11 -6.74
N GLN A 49 -4.23 -30.37 -5.46
CA GLN A 49 -5.47 -29.92 -4.83
C GLN A 49 -5.58 -28.39 -4.76
N GLY A 50 -4.50 -27.69 -4.42
CA GLY A 50 -4.52 -26.23 -4.25
C GLY A 50 -4.45 -25.44 -5.56
N THR A 51 -3.91 -26.02 -6.62
CA THR A 51 -3.75 -25.36 -7.92
C THR A 51 -4.70 -25.86 -9.00
N GLY A 52 -5.16 -27.12 -8.90
CA GLY A 52 -5.87 -27.82 -9.97
C GLY A 52 -4.96 -28.35 -11.08
N ILE A 53 -3.64 -28.22 -10.95
CA ILE A 53 -2.66 -28.67 -11.96
C ILE A 53 -2.36 -30.16 -11.76
N GLU A 54 -2.42 -30.94 -12.85
CA GLU A 54 -1.99 -32.33 -12.83
C GLU A 54 -0.50 -32.42 -12.46
N THR A 55 -0.21 -33.19 -11.41
CA THR A 55 1.15 -33.36 -10.89
C THR A 55 1.58 -34.82 -11.01
N VAL A 56 2.71 -35.06 -11.69
CA VAL A 56 3.23 -36.40 -11.99
C VAL A 56 4.69 -36.54 -11.54
N PRO A 57 5.20 -37.78 -11.36
CA PRO A 57 6.61 -37.97 -11.03
C PRO A 57 7.55 -37.42 -12.11
N VAL A 58 8.67 -36.81 -11.71
CA VAL A 58 9.68 -36.28 -12.65
C VAL A 58 10.21 -37.33 -13.64
N ALA A 59 10.22 -38.61 -13.26
CA ALA A 59 10.60 -39.71 -14.14
C ALA A 59 9.75 -39.81 -15.43
N SER A 60 8.54 -39.25 -15.44
CA SER A 60 7.66 -39.20 -16.60
C SER A 60 8.01 -38.11 -17.61
N LEU A 61 8.92 -37.19 -17.26
CA LEU A 61 9.28 -36.02 -18.06
C LEU A 61 9.69 -36.35 -19.50
N PRO A 62 10.57 -37.34 -19.78
CA PRO A 62 10.95 -37.66 -21.16
C PRO A 62 9.76 -38.08 -22.03
N ALA A 63 8.78 -38.78 -21.45
CA ALA A 63 7.59 -39.25 -22.18
C ALA A 63 6.58 -38.13 -22.46
N LEU A 64 6.57 -37.08 -21.64
CA LEU A 64 5.62 -35.97 -21.71
C LEU A 64 6.21 -34.68 -22.29
N ARG A 65 7.49 -34.69 -22.71
CA ARG A 65 8.20 -33.49 -23.21
C ARG A 65 7.49 -32.79 -24.38
N ALA A 66 6.75 -33.52 -25.20
CA ALA A 66 6.01 -32.97 -26.34
C ALA A 66 4.73 -32.20 -25.95
N ASN A 67 4.32 -32.24 -24.70
CA ASN A 67 3.05 -31.66 -24.24
C ASN A 67 3.16 -30.18 -23.83
N PHE A 68 4.38 -29.66 -23.69
CA PHE A 68 4.66 -28.29 -23.28
C PHE A 68 5.81 -27.70 -24.11
N ASP A 69 5.83 -26.38 -24.21
CA ASP A 69 6.83 -25.64 -24.97
C ASP A 69 8.06 -25.37 -24.11
N MET A 70 7.87 -25.01 -22.84
CA MET A 70 8.92 -24.65 -21.88
C MET A 70 8.79 -25.42 -20.55
N LEU A 71 9.92 -25.89 -20.02
CA LEU A 71 10.02 -26.41 -18.65
C LEU A 71 10.57 -25.32 -17.73
N VAL A 72 9.91 -25.09 -16.59
CA VAL A 72 10.33 -24.10 -15.60
C VAL A 72 10.63 -24.80 -14.29
N VAL A 73 11.85 -24.64 -13.80
CA VAL A 73 12.26 -25.14 -12.50
C VAL A 73 11.80 -24.14 -11.45
N CYS A 74 10.90 -24.57 -10.58
CA CYS A 74 10.28 -23.75 -9.55
C CYS A 74 10.72 -24.27 -8.18
N ASP A 75 11.73 -23.67 -7.58
CA ASP A 75 12.19 -24.04 -6.24
C ASP A 75 12.91 -22.87 -5.55
N PHE A 76 13.16 -22.96 -4.25
CA PHE A 76 13.99 -21.99 -3.54
C PHE A 76 15.48 -22.15 -3.86
N SER A 77 15.90 -23.34 -4.29
CA SER A 77 17.25 -23.65 -4.78
C SER A 77 17.18 -24.61 -5.95
N HIS A 78 17.96 -24.37 -7.00
CA HIS A 78 17.89 -25.15 -8.24
C HIS A 78 18.89 -26.30 -8.31
N GLU A 79 19.87 -26.39 -7.41
CA GLU A 79 21.03 -27.29 -7.55
C GLU A 79 20.65 -28.77 -7.73
N GLU A 80 19.75 -29.30 -6.90
CA GLU A 80 19.34 -30.72 -6.94
C GLU A 80 18.51 -31.05 -8.19
N LYS A 81 17.56 -30.16 -8.51
CA LYS A 81 16.69 -30.30 -9.69
C LYS A 81 17.50 -30.15 -10.98
N GLU A 82 18.47 -29.25 -11.01
CA GLU A 82 19.40 -29.08 -12.13
C GLU A 82 20.20 -30.35 -12.37
N GLN A 83 20.78 -30.96 -11.33
CA GLN A 83 21.50 -32.24 -11.46
C GLN A 83 20.59 -33.34 -12.04
N THR A 84 19.33 -33.39 -11.62
CA THR A 84 18.34 -34.35 -12.14
C THR A 84 18.08 -34.14 -13.63
N LEU A 85 17.87 -32.88 -14.06
CA LEU A 85 17.63 -32.56 -15.47
C LEU A 85 18.86 -32.78 -16.35
N GLN A 86 20.05 -32.44 -15.86
CA GLN A 86 21.31 -32.69 -16.56
C GLN A 86 21.56 -34.20 -16.72
N ALA A 87 21.23 -35.02 -15.73
CA ALA A 87 21.31 -36.49 -15.83
C ALA A 87 20.34 -37.05 -16.88
N MET A 88 19.24 -36.35 -17.18
CA MET A 88 18.32 -36.68 -18.28
C MET A 88 18.78 -36.11 -19.64
N GLY A 89 19.91 -35.41 -19.69
CA GLY A 89 20.48 -34.84 -20.91
C GLY A 89 19.85 -33.51 -21.35
N LEU A 90 19.15 -32.82 -20.46
CA LEU A 90 18.54 -31.51 -20.73
C LEU A 90 19.52 -30.38 -20.40
N ALA A 91 19.59 -29.34 -21.23
CA ALA A 91 20.46 -28.19 -21.01
C ALA A 91 19.67 -26.96 -20.53
N HIS A 92 20.24 -26.26 -19.56
CA HIS A 92 19.72 -24.98 -19.07
C HIS A 92 19.75 -23.92 -20.18
N GLY A 93 18.76 -23.02 -20.19
CA GLY A 93 18.61 -21.95 -21.19
C GLY A 93 18.07 -22.41 -22.54
N LYS A 94 17.94 -23.72 -22.78
CA LYS A 94 17.40 -24.29 -24.03
C LYS A 94 16.23 -25.23 -23.79
N GLU A 95 16.39 -26.21 -22.90
CA GLU A 95 15.32 -27.18 -22.59
C GLU A 95 14.54 -26.81 -21.32
N TYR A 96 15.14 -26.05 -20.41
CA TYR A 96 14.50 -25.53 -19.20
C TYR A 96 15.10 -24.21 -18.75
N GLN A 97 14.35 -23.47 -17.93
CA GLN A 97 14.76 -22.22 -17.29
C GLN A 97 14.42 -22.25 -15.80
N TRP A 98 15.10 -21.43 -15.01
CA TRP A 98 14.73 -21.13 -13.64
C TRP A 98 13.57 -20.15 -13.61
N VAL A 99 12.74 -20.23 -12.57
CA VAL A 99 11.55 -19.39 -12.46
C VAL A 99 11.88 -17.90 -12.49
N GLU A 100 12.99 -17.47 -11.89
CA GLU A 100 13.40 -16.07 -11.82
C GLU A 100 13.88 -15.51 -13.16
N GLU A 101 14.30 -16.35 -14.10
CA GLU A 101 14.67 -15.92 -15.46
C GLU A 101 13.45 -15.50 -16.27
N ILE A 102 12.24 -15.89 -15.82
CA ILE A 102 10.97 -15.56 -16.47
C ILE A 102 10.39 -14.26 -15.91
N PHE A 103 10.77 -13.87 -14.69
CA PHE A 103 10.24 -12.68 -14.03
C PHE A 103 10.34 -11.39 -14.87
N PRO A 104 11.45 -11.12 -15.60
CA PRO A 104 11.54 -9.93 -16.46
C PRO A 104 10.49 -9.86 -17.58
N LEU A 105 9.84 -10.98 -17.95
CA LEU A 105 8.76 -10.98 -18.95
C LEU A 105 7.49 -10.22 -18.48
N PHE A 106 7.35 -9.98 -17.17
CA PHE A 106 6.22 -9.24 -16.61
C PHE A 106 6.48 -7.74 -16.49
N ASP A 107 7.69 -7.28 -16.79
CA ASP A 107 8.04 -5.87 -16.67
C ASP A 107 7.45 -5.08 -17.85
N ASP A 108 6.65 -4.05 -17.53
CA ASP A 108 6.07 -3.15 -18.54
C ASP A 108 7.15 -2.31 -19.26
N VAL A 109 8.35 -2.23 -18.68
CA VAL A 109 9.50 -1.51 -19.22
C VAL A 109 10.76 -2.37 -19.15
N GLN A 110 11.47 -2.47 -20.27
CA GLN A 110 12.78 -3.12 -20.29
C GLN A 110 13.86 -2.11 -19.89
N LEU A 111 14.52 -2.36 -18.76
CA LEU A 111 15.67 -1.56 -18.32
C LEU A 111 16.93 -1.97 -19.05
N ASN A 112 17.75 -0.98 -19.43
CA ASN A 112 19.04 -1.18 -20.07
C ASN A 112 19.01 -2.17 -21.26
N PRO A 113 18.14 -1.95 -22.28
CA PRO A 113 17.96 -2.88 -23.39
C PRO A 113 19.21 -3.06 -24.26
N GLU A 114 20.20 -2.16 -24.14
CA GLU A 114 21.46 -2.20 -24.87
C GLU A 114 22.60 -2.83 -24.05
N GLU A 115 22.30 -3.36 -22.85
CA GLU A 115 23.28 -4.01 -21.95
C GLU A 115 24.52 -3.15 -21.70
N LYS A 116 24.32 -1.83 -21.53
CA LYS A 116 25.41 -0.89 -21.27
C LYS A 116 26.02 -1.15 -19.90
N PRO A 117 27.34 -0.88 -19.73
CA PRO A 117 27.97 -0.88 -18.40
C PRO A 117 27.22 0.03 -17.43
N MET A 118 26.98 -0.46 -16.21
CA MET A 118 26.14 0.25 -15.25
C MET A 118 26.97 1.13 -14.30
N LEU A 119 26.49 2.36 -14.10
CA LEU A 119 26.97 3.27 -13.05
C LEU A 119 25.84 3.52 -12.05
N VAL A 120 26.16 3.52 -10.75
CA VAL A 120 25.18 3.83 -9.70
C VAL A 120 25.47 5.21 -9.13
N TRP A 121 24.58 6.17 -9.36
CA TRP A 121 24.73 7.52 -8.84
C TRP A 121 24.12 7.63 -7.44
N GLY A 122 24.99 7.62 -6.42
CA GLY A 122 24.68 7.83 -5.01
C GLY A 122 25.31 6.78 -4.11
N CYS A 123 26.18 7.19 -3.18
CA CYS A 123 26.78 6.30 -2.16
C CYS A 123 26.06 6.40 -0.80
N GLY A 124 24.78 6.79 -0.81
CA GLY A 124 23.95 6.86 0.39
C GLY A 124 23.18 5.57 0.67
N ARG A 125 22.15 5.67 1.52
CA ARG A 125 21.30 4.53 1.92
C ARG A 125 20.70 3.78 0.72
N LYS A 126 20.19 4.48 -0.29
CA LYS A 126 19.64 3.84 -1.50
C LYS A 126 20.71 3.13 -2.33
N GLY A 127 21.91 3.70 -2.43
CA GLY A 127 23.04 3.05 -3.10
C GLY A 127 23.48 1.77 -2.38
N GLU A 128 23.52 1.80 -1.05
CA GLU A 128 23.76 0.60 -0.23
C GLU A 128 22.65 -0.45 -0.41
N GLN A 129 21.39 -0.03 -0.41
CA GLN A 129 20.26 -0.95 -0.62
C GLN A 129 20.35 -1.61 -2.00
N PHE A 130 20.60 -0.82 -3.05
CA PHE A 130 20.84 -1.36 -4.39
C PHE A 130 22.01 -2.33 -4.40
N TYR A 131 23.16 -1.99 -3.80
CA TYR A 131 24.30 -2.92 -3.71
C TYR A 131 23.91 -4.27 -3.10
N ARG A 132 23.22 -4.26 -1.96
CA ARG A 132 22.85 -5.48 -1.22
C ARG A 132 21.88 -6.36 -2.01
N TRP A 133 20.99 -5.74 -2.78
CA TRP A 133 19.95 -6.45 -3.51
C TRP A 133 20.40 -6.92 -4.90
N ASN A 134 21.44 -6.30 -5.46
CA ASN A 134 21.69 -6.37 -6.89
C ASN A 134 22.39 -7.67 -7.22
N THR A 135 21.60 -8.65 -7.67
CA THR A 135 22.08 -9.96 -8.12
C THR A 135 22.07 -10.09 -9.64
N ALA A 136 21.50 -9.11 -10.35
CA ALA A 136 21.17 -9.23 -11.77
C ALA A 136 22.01 -8.31 -12.68
N TYR A 137 22.56 -7.21 -12.15
CA TYR A 137 23.27 -6.22 -12.95
C TYR A 137 24.75 -6.14 -12.59
N GLU A 138 25.62 -6.09 -13.60
CA GLU A 138 27.06 -5.85 -13.40
C GLU A 138 27.32 -4.35 -13.23
N VAL A 139 27.79 -3.94 -12.05
CA VAL A 139 28.07 -2.53 -11.72
C VAL A 139 29.54 -2.23 -11.92
N GLU A 140 29.86 -1.22 -12.75
CA GLU A 140 31.24 -0.81 -12.98
C GLU A 140 31.78 0.08 -11.84
N ALA A 141 30.99 1.08 -11.44
CA ALA A 141 31.40 2.05 -10.43
C ALA A 141 30.19 2.77 -9.81
N TYR A 142 30.43 3.35 -8.64
CA TYR A 142 29.52 4.30 -8.00
C TYR A 142 29.95 5.74 -8.27
N LEU A 143 28.98 6.64 -8.40
CA LEU A 143 29.19 8.07 -8.54
C LEU A 143 28.72 8.80 -7.29
N ASP A 144 29.57 9.68 -6.74
CA ASP A 144 29.19 10.59 -5.65
C ASP A 144 29.88 11.95 -5.82
N ARG A 145 29.17 13.04 -5.49
CA ARG A 145 29.74 14.40 -5.55
C ARG A 145 30.81 14.62 -4.49
N ALA A 146 30.70 13.94 -3.34
CA ALA A 146 31.61 14.04 -2.21
C ALA A 146 31.95 12.63 -1.69
N PRO A 147 32.72 11.83 -2.46
CA PRO A 147 33.01 10.45 -2.08
C PRO A 147 33.77 10.41 -0.75
N GLN A 148 33.35 9.53 0.17
CA GLN A 148 33.98 9.34 1.48
C GLN A 148 35.25 8.48 1.42
N GLY A 149 35.59 7.96 0.25
CA GLY A 149 36.77 7.14 -0.03
C GLY A 149 36.86 6.78 -1.52
N GLU A 150 37.90 6.04 -1.91
CA GLU A 150 38.11 5.63 -3.31
C GLU A 150 37.19 4.49 -3.76
N ALA A 151 36.51 3.83 -2.83
CA ALA A 151 35.60 2.73 -3.10
C ALA A 151 34.37 2.75 -2.19
N PHE A 152 33.25 2.21 -2.70
CA PHE A 152 31.99 1.97 -1.99
C PHE A 152 31.63 0.49 -2.12
N TYR A 153 31.63 -0.24 -1.00
CA TYR A 153 31.45 -1.71 -0.97
C TYR A 153 32.33 -2.49 -1.98
N GLY A 154 33.58 -2.04 -2.18
CA GLY A 154 34.53 -2.66 -3.10
C GLY A 154 34.45 -2.18 -4.55
N TYR A 155 33.42 -1.42 -4.92
CA TYR A 155 33.32 -0.77 -6.24
C TYR A 155 34.05 0.56 -6.25
N PRO A 156 34.76 0.93 -7.34
CA PRO A 156 35.34 2.25 -7.48
C PRO A 156 34.30 3.35 -7.28
N CYS A 157 34.63 4.36 -6.47
CA CYS A 157 33.80 5.54 -6.26
C CYS A 157 34.42 6.74 -6.98
N ARG A 158 33.69 7.29 -7.95
CA ARG A 158 34.17 8.39 -8.80
C ARG A 158 33.27 9.61 -8.66
N LYS A 159 33.79 10.77 -9.03
CA LYS A 159 32.95 11.97 -9.13
C LYS A 159 32.19 12.01 -10.45
N PRO A 160 30.93 12.46 -10.49
CA PRO A 160 30.15 12.56 -11.72
C PRO A 160 30.86 13.31 -12.86
N GLU A 161 31.67 14.33 -12.53
CA GLU A 161 32.40 15.14 -13.51
C GLU A 161 33.51 14.36 -14.24
N THR A 162 33.84 13.15 -13.78
CA THR A 162 34.79 12.25 -14.47
C THR A 162 34.17 11.48 -15.63
N VAL A 163 32.84 11.48 -15.74
CA VAL A 163 32.10 10.83 -16.84
C VAL A 163 32.10 11.76 -18.04
N GLN A 164 32.81 11.37 -19.10
CA GLN A 164 32.93 12.17 -20.33
C GLN A 164 31.74 12.00 -21.28
N ASP A 165 31.19 10.79 -21.34
CA ASP A 165 30.07 10.42 -22.21
C ASP A 165 29.06 9.58 -21.42
N TRP A 166 27.94 10.20 -21.07
CA TRP A 166 26.86 9.56 -20.31
C TRP A 166 26.13 8.50 -21.13
N SER A 167 26.08 8.63 -22.45
CA SER A 167 25.33 7.72 -23.33
C SER A 167 25.94 6.32 -23.42
N ARG A 168 27.21 6.18 -23.02
CA ARG A 168 27.93 4.90 -22.94
C ARG A 168 27.47 4.02 -21.77
N TYR A 169 26.88 4.61 -20.75
CA TYR A 169 26.53 3.92 -19.51
C TYR A 169 25.02 3.82 -19.36
N PHE A 170 24.59 2.85 -18.55
CA PHE A 170 23.27 2.87 -17.94
C PHE A 170 23.37 3.38 -16.51
N ILE A 171 22.67 4.46 -16.17
CA ILE A 171 22.80 5.13 -14.87
C ILE A 171 21.62 4.77 -13.96
N VAL A 172 21.90 4.16 -12.81
CA VAL A 172 20.93 3.97 -11.73
C VAL A 172 21.05 5.12 -10.75
N VAL A 173 20.02 5.97 -10.67
CA VAL A 173 19.99 7.12 -9.76
C VAL A 173 19.48 6.68 -8.38
N ALA A 174 20.41 6.41 -7.47
CA ALA A 174 20.17 5.90 -6.12
C ALA A 174 20.30 7.02 -5.06
N VAL A 175 19.55 8.12 -5.23
CA VAL A 175 19.52 9.29 -4.32
C VAL A 175 18.09 9.59 -3.87
N ALA A 176 17.92 10.06 -2.63
CA ALA A 176 16.60 10.36 -2.04
C ALA A 176 15.81 11.43 -2.83
N ARG A 177 16.47 12.52 -3.22
CA ARG A 177 15.94 13.57 -4.09
C ARG A 177 16.71 13.49 -5.40
N ASN A 178 16.08 12.92 -6.41
CA ASN A 178 16.73 12.54 -7.67
C ASN A 178 16.31 13.42 -8.85
N GLU A 179 15.34 14.32 -8.68
CA GLU A 179 14.73 15.11 -9.75
C GLU A 179 15.78 15.91 -10.52
N ALA A 180 16.63 16.65 -9.80
CA ALA A 180 17.70 17.44 -10.42
C ALA A 180 18.78 16.59 -11.11
N ILE A 181 18.95 15.31 -10.72
CA ILE A 181 19.88 14.39 -11.37
C ILE A 181 19.25 13.85 -12.66
N CYS A 182 17.98 13.45 -12.59
CA CYS A 182 17.22 13.01 -13.76
C CYS A 182 17.16 14.12 -14.82
N ASP A 183 16.78 15.35 -14.44
CA ASP A 183 16.75 16.51 -15.34
C ASP A 183 18.12 16.76 -15.99
N PHE A 184 19.20 16.62 -15.22
CA PHE A 184 20.56 16.76 -15.73
C PHE A 184 20.88 15.69 -16.79
N LEU A 185 20.58 14.41 -16.52
CA LEU A 185 20.83 13.32 -17.46
C LEU A 185 20.01 13.50 -18.75
N GLU A 186 18.76 13.93 -18.64
CA GLU A 186 17.91 14.26 -19.80
C GLU A 186 18.48 15.42 -20.62
N GLN A 187 19.02 16.45 -19.96
CA GLN A 187 19.72 17.56 -20.64
C GLN A 187 21.01 17.10 -21.34
N GLN A 188 21.66 16.03 -20.87
CA GLN A 188 22.78 15.39 -21.58
C GLN A 188 22.32 14.47 -22.73
N GLY A 189 21.01 14.40 -23.01
CA GLY A 189 20.43 13.57 -24.08
C GLY A 189 20.16 12.12 -23.68
N CYS A 190 20.35 11.75 -22.42
CA CYS A 190 20.01 10.41 -21.92
C CYS A 190 18.49 10.25 -21.84
N LYS A 191 17.99 9.06 -22.17
CA LYS A 191 16.57 8.72 -22.12
C LYS A 191 16.29 7.79 -20.94
N ARG A 192 15.24 8.07 -20.18
CA ARG A 192 14.81 7.19 -19.07
C ARG A 192 14.49 5.77 -19.58
N TYR A 193 14.79 4.76 -18.76
CA TYR A 193 14.75 3.31 -19.02
C TYR A 193 15.73 2.77 -20.06
N ARG A 194 16.16 3.59 -21.02
CA ARG A 194 17.18 3.23 -22.00
C ARG A 194 18.61 3.51 -21.52
N ASP A 195 18.83 4.71 -20.98
CA ASP A 195 20.14 5.22 -20.58
C ASP A 195 20.21 5.45 -19.06
N PHE A 196 19.08 5.68 -18.38
CA PHE A 196 19.07 5.80 -16.93
C PHE A 196 17.72 5.42 -16.32
N CYS A 197 17.69 5.08 -15.05
CA CYS A 197 16.46 4.95 -14.26
C CYS A 197 16.70 5.39 -12.82
N THR A 198 15.64 5.55 -12.04
CA THR A 198 15.77 5.74 -10.59
C THR A 198 15.83 4.39 -9.88
N TYR A 199 16.32 4.39 -8.64
CA TYR A 199 16.20 3.22 -7.78
C TYR A 199 14.73 2.81 -7.55
N GLU A 200 13.83 3.80 -7.44
CA GLU A 200 12.39 3.56 -7.34
C GLU A 200 11.83 2.82 -8.56
N ASP A 201 12.29 3.16 -9.77
CA ASP A 201 11.86 2.48 -11.00
C ASP A 201 12.17 0.98 -10.90
N ILE A 202 13.39 0.65 -10.46
CA ILE A 202 13.85 -0.72 -10.25
C ILE A 202 13.05 -1.44 -9.14
N GLU A 203 12.86 -0.79 -8.00
CA GLU A 203 12.08 -1.33 -6.87
C GLU A 203 10.62 -1.59 -7.22
N SER A 204 10.08 -0.87 -8.20
CA SER A 204 8.69 -0.99 -8.64
C SER A 204 8.47 -2.02 -9.75
N LEU A 205 9.53 -2.58 -10.34
CA LEU A 205 9.41 -3.58 -11.41
C LEU A 205 8.65 -4.83 -10.91
N PRO A 206 7.69 -5.34 -11.70
CA PRO A 206 7.08 -6.65 -11.44
C PRO A 206 8.11 -7.75 -11.15
N SER A 207 9.20 -7.83 -11.89
CA SER A 207 10.23 -8.85 -11.73
C SER A 207 10.92 -8.80 -10.37
N THR A 208 11.28 -7.59 -9.93
CA THR A 208 11.76 -7.30 -8.58
C THR A 208 10.77 -7.77 -7.54
N LEU A 209 9.52 -7.29 -7.62
CA LEU A 209 8.52 -7.49 -6.58
C LEU A 209 8.23 -8.98 -6.46
N LEU A 210 8.11 -9.66 -7.60
CA LEU A 210 7.85 -11.08 -7.67
C LEU A 210 8.97 -11.88 -6.99
N ARG A 211 10.23 -11.52 -7.23
CA ARG A 211 11.39 -12.12 -6.57
C ARG A 211 11.33 -11.98 -5.05
N GLN A 212 11.00 -10.79 -4.55
CA GLN A 212 10.91 -10.53 -3.11
C GLN A 212 9.88 -11.43 -2.43
N THR A 213 8.70 -11.60 -3.02
CA THR A 213 7.61 -12.37 -2.40
C THR A 213 7.71 -13.88 -2.62
N ILE A 214 8.12 -14.34 -3.80
CA ILE A 214 8.20 -15.77 -4.11
C ILE A 214 9.32 -16.46 -3.33
N LEU A 215 10.49 -15.81 -3.25
CA LEU A 215 11.67 -16.41 -2.63
C LEU A 215 11.76 -16.18 -1.13
N GLN A 216 10.82 -15.44 -0.52
CA GLN A 216 10.75 -15.30 0.92
C GLN A 216 10.24 -16.61 1.56
N PRO A 217 11.07 -17.32 2.36
CA PRO A 217 10.64 -18.57 2.96
C PRO A 217 9.67 -18.35 4.13
N GLU A 218 9.87 -17.34 4.96
CA GLU A 218 9.01 -17.09 6.12
C GLU A 218 7.65 -16.53 5.70
N VAL A 219 6.60 -17.04 6.34
CA VAL A 219 5.21 -16.59 6.18
C VAL A 219 4.58 -16.34 7.54
N TYR A 220 3.50 -15.58 7.59
CA TYR A 220 2.77 -15.32 8.82
C TYR A 220 1.61 -16.31 9.01
N ASP A 221 1.15 -16.42 10.26
CA ASP A 221 0.09 -17.33 10.71
C ASP A 221 -1.34 -16.84 10.43
N PHE A 222 -1.53 -15.65 9.87
CA PHE A 222 -2.83 -15.07 9.56
C PHE A 222 -3.03 -14.82 8.07
N THR A 223 -4.26 -14.50 7.67
CA THR A 223 -4.60 -14.11 6.30
C THR A 223 -5.22 -12.72 6.27
N CYS A 224 -4.91 -11.96 5.22
CA CYS A 224 -5.47 -10.64 4.97
C CYS A 224 -5.83 -10.56 3.49
N ARG A 225 -6.99 -10.02 3.17
CA ARG A 225 -7.47 -9.87 1.78
C ARG A 225 -7.58 -8.41 1.36
N SER A 226 -7.07 -7.48 2.16
CA SER A 226 -7.18 -6.04 1.88
C SER A 226 -6.65 -5.70 0.49
N MET A 227 -5.47 -6.22 0.11
CA MET A 227 -4.91 -5.97 -1.23
C MET A 227 -5.79 -6.50 -2.36
N LEU A 228 -6.63 -7.51 -2.13
CA LEU A 228 -7.45 -8.11 -3.17
C LEU A 228 -8.72 -7.31 -3.47
N ASN A 229 -9.13 -6.40 -2.57
CA ASN A 229 -10.45 -5.75 -2.64
C ASN A 229 -10.47 -4.27 -2.21
N HIS A 230 -9.31 -3.67 -1.96
CA HIS A 230 -9.19 -2.27 -1.53
C HIS A 230 -8.44 -1.42 -2.55
N ALA A 231 -8.88 -0.17 -2.74
CA ALA A 231 -8.10 0.85 -3.43
C ALA A 231 -8.12 2.16 -2.66
N GLU A 232 -6.96 2.81 -2.50
CA GLU A 232 -6.80 4.18 -2.03
C GLU A 232 -6.32 5.04 -3.21
N ILE A 233 -7.02 6.15 -3.48
CA ILE A 233 -6.72 7.06 -4.60
C ILE A 233 -6.29 8.42 -4.06
N GLY A 234 -5.04 8.80 -4.33
CA GLY A 234 -4.40 10.02 -3.81
C GLY A 234 -4.44 11.23 -4.75
N GLY A 235 -3.80 12.32 -4.32
CA GLY A 235 -3.79 13.64 -4.97
C GLY A 235 -3.27 13.70 -6.40
N ARG A 236 -2.48 12.72 -6.85
CA ARG A 236 -1.99 12.65 -8.24
C ARG A 236 -2.74 11.63 -9.09
N GLY A 237 -3.78 11.01 -8.54
CA GLY A 237 -4.41 9.83 -9.14
C GLY A 237 -3.68 8.52 -8.83
N ASN A 238 -2.65 8.55 -7.97
CA ASN A 238 -1.93 7.36 -7.56
C ASN A 238 -2.87 6.36 -6.87
N VAL A 239 -2.80 5.10 -7.29
CA VAL A 239 -3.63 4.00 -6.78
C VAL A 239 -2.80 3.09 -5.90
N ILE A 240 -3.27 2.83 -4.68
CA ILE A 240 -2.62 1.96 -3.70
C ILE A 240 -3.62 0.88 -3.27
N CYS A 241 -3.23 -0.40 -3.27
CA CYS A 241 -4.15 -1.51 -2.95
C CYS A 241 -4.31 -1.78 -1.44
N CYS A 242 -3.72 -0.95 -0.58
CA CYS A 242 -3.89 -1.00 0.87
C CYS A 242 -3.88 0.44 1.42
N CYS A 243 -3.92 0.61 2.73
CA CYS A 243 -3.70 1.92 3.32
C CYS A 243 -2.30 2.42 2.94
N SER A 244 -2.20 3.66 2.46
CA SER A 244 -0.93 4.34 2.13
C SER A 244 0.05 4.47 3.31
N THR A 245 -0.44 4.27 4.54
CA THR A 245 0.41 4.20 5.74
C THR A 245 1.04 2.82 5.95
N PHE A 246 0.48 1.77 5.37
CA PHE A 246 0.90 0.38 5.60
C PHE A 246 1.73 -0.20 4.46
N ILE A 247 1.69 0.40 3.27
CA ILE A 247 2.51 -0.05 2.13
C ILE A 247 3.10 1.16 1.40
N ARG A 248 4.19 0.94 0.66
CA ARG A 248 4.84 1.99 -0.14
C ARG A 248 4.51 1.91 -1.63
N ASN A 249 4.17 0.72 -2.11
CA ASN A 249 4.01 0.42 -3.53
C ASN A 249 2.72 1.05 -4.08
N SER A 250 2.84 1.70 -5.23
CA SER A 250 1.73 2.21 -6.03
C SER A 250 1.47 1.23 -7.19
N LEU A 251 0.21 1.11 -7.61
CA LEU A 251 -0.18 0.40 -8.83
C LEU A 251 0.02 1.25 -10.09
N GLY A 252 0.33 2.54 -9.90
CA GLY A 252 0.37 3.55 -10.95
C GLY A 252 -0.58 4.71 -10.66
N ASP A 253 -0.52 5.71 -11.53
CA ASP A 253 -1.38 6.90 -11.47
C ASP A 253 -2.45 6.80 -12.56
N ILE A 254 -3.70 7.06 -12.21
CA ILE A 254 -4.78 7.18 -13.20
C ILE A 254 -4.67 8.52 -13.93
N SER A 255 -4.84 8.48 -15.25
CA SER A 255 -4.83 9.64 -16.13
C SER A 255 -5.75 9.41 -17.33
N GLU A 256 -5.82 10.38 -18.23
CA GLU A 256 -6.55 10.20 -19.49
C GLU A 256 -5.96 9.08 -20.36
N GLU A 257 -4.65 8.83 -20.24
CA GLU A 257 -3.91 7.79 -20.97
C GLU A 257 -3.87 6.44 -20.26
N ARG A 258 -4.11 6.40 -18.94
CA ARG A 258 -4.08 5.17 -18.14
C ARG A 258 -5.30 5.05 -17.25
N SER A 259 -6.16 4.09 -17.54
CA SER A 259 -7.40 3.88 -16.79
C SER A 259 -7.14 3.26 -15.42
N PHE A 260 -8.13 3.35 -14.52
CA PHE A 260 -8.11 2.62 -13.26
C PHE A 260 -7.98 1.11 -13.48
N ARG A 261 -8.63 0.57 -14.51
CA ARG A 261 -8.59 -0.86 -14.84
C ARG A 261 -7.19 -1.33 -15.20
N ASP A 262 -6.41 -0.50 -15.89
CA ASP A 262 -5.01 -0.79 -16.25
C ASP A 262 -4.12 -0.86 -15.00
N CYS A 263 -4.35 0.03 -14.03
CA CYS A 263 -3.67 -0.01 -12.73
C CYS A 263 -4.08 -1.26 -11.93
N TRP A 264 -5.39 -1.53 -11.83
CA TRP A 264 -5.94 -2.63 -11.03
C TRP A 264 -5.60 -4.02 -11.57
N ASN A 265 -5.47 -4.19 -12.90
CA ASN A 265 -5.13 -5.48 -13.49
C ASN A 265 -3.64 -5.67 -13.81
N SER A 266 -2.80 -4.71 -13.40
CA SER A 266 -1.35 -4.74 -13.61
C SER A 266 -0.68 -5.94 -12.92
N PHE A 267 0.47 -6.36 -13.43
CA PHE A 267 1.30 -7.36 -12.75
C PHE A 267 1.74 -6.89 -11.37
N VAL A 268 2.03 -5.60 -11.19
CA VAL A 268 2.31 -5.01 -9.87
C VAL A 268 1.20 -5.37 -8.88
N HIS A 269 -0.07 -5.13 -9.23
CA HIS A 269 -1.18 -5.42 -8.32
C HIS A 269 -1.32 -6.92 -8.01
N ARG A 270 -1.19 -7.77 -9.04
CA ARG A 270 -1.24 -9.24 -8.88
C ARG A 270 -0.16 -9.75 -7.91
N ILE A 271 1.05 -9.19 -7.99
CA ILE A 271 2.18 -9.56 -7.14
C ILE A 271 2.00 -9.04 -5.71
N LEU A 272 1.47 -7.82 -5.54
CA LEU A 272 1.08 -7.32 -4.23
C LEU A 272 -0.01 -8.21 -3.60
N CYS A 273 -1.02 -8.62 -4.35
CA CYS A 273 -2.03 -9.60 -3.92
C CYS A 273 -1.39 -10.95 -3.55
N LEU A 274 -0.43 -11.44 -4.35
CA LEU A 274 0.31 -12.66 -4.08
C LEU A 274 0.92 -12.62 -2.66
N SER A 275 1.56 -11.50 -2.28
CA SER A 275 2.17 -11.35 -0.95
C SER A 275 1.18 -11.53 0.22
N ASN A 276 -0.10 -11.23 0.00
CA ASN A 276 -1.15 -11.42 1.00
C ASN A 276 -1.64 -12.86 1.04
N VAL A 277 -1.89 -13.47 -0.13
CA VAL A 277 -2.45 -14.83 -0.21
C VAL A 277 -1.43 -15.92 0.11
N ASN A 278 -0.15 -15.67 -0.17
CA ASN A 278 0.96 -16.54 0.24
C ASN A 278 1.45 -16.24 1.68
N ARG A 279 0.89 -15.22 2.33
CA ARG A 279 1.17 -14.79 3.71
C ARG A 279 2.60 -14.31 3.99
N THR A 280 3.38 -13.96 2.96
CA THR A 280 4.70 -13.36 3.17
C THR A 280 4.61 -11.92 3.66
N TYR A 281 3.60 -11.20 3.20
CA TYR A 281 3.42 -9.79 3.46
C TYR A 281 4.67 -8.93 3.17
N SER A 282 5.42 -9.31 2.13
CA SER A 282 6.71 -8.74 1.74
C SER A 282 6.68 -7.22 1.54
N PHE A 283 5.50 -6.66 1.25
CA PHE A 283 5.31 -5.23 0.96
C PHE A 283 4.59 -4.46 2.08
N CYS A 284 4.22 -5.15 3.16
CA CYS A 284 3.61 -4.54 4.33
C CYS A 284 4.68 -3.93 5.25
N LEU A 285 4.40 -2.74 5.78
CA LEU A 285 5.15 -2.11 6.85
C LEU A 285 4.67 -2.71 8.18
N HIS A 286 5.37 -3.74 8.66
CA HIS A 286 4.98 -4.50 9.86
C HIS A 286 5.00 -3.66 11.14
N ASP A 287 5.79 -2.58 11.17
CA ASP A 287 5.86 -1.61 12.26
C ASP A 287 4.71 -0.58 12.23
N MET A 288 3.97 -0.49 11.12
CA MET A 288 2.88 0.47 10.93
C MET A 288 1.51 -0.19 10.91
N CYS A 289 1.39 -1.42 10.40
CA CYS A 289 0.12 -2.12 10.24
C CYS A 289 -0.28 -2.85 11.55
N PRO A 290 -1.43 -2.50 12.18
CA PRO A 290 -1.86 -3.12 13.44
C PRO A 290 -2.11 -4.63 13.38
N LEU A 291 -2.29 -5.20 12.17
CA LEU A 291 -2.55 -6.63 12.01
C LEU A 291 -1.36 -7.52 12.39
N PHE A 292 -0.14 -6.97 12.40
CA PHE A 292 1.08 -7.70 12.77
C PHE A 292 1.31 -7.78 14.28
N ILE A 293 0.53 -7.05 15.08
CA ILE A 293 0.68 -7.05 16.53
C ILE A 293 0.29 -8.43 17.08
N GLY A 294 1.25 -9.09 17.74
CA GLY A 294 1.07 -10.43 18.29
C GLY A 294 1.10 -11.56 17.26
N ARG A 295 1.58 -11.31 16.03
CA ARG A 295 1.72 -12.32 14.98
C ARG A 295 3.15 -12.84 14.90
N HIS A 296 3.28 -14.06 14.40
CA HIS A 296 4.56 -14.75 14.31
C HIS A 296 4.80 -15.31 12.91
N GLU A 297 6.07 -15.31 12.53
CA GLU A 297 6.54 -15.98 11.33
C GLU A 297 6.65 -17.49 11.56
N THR A 298 6.37 -18.23 10.49
CA THR A 298 6.41 -19.68 10.40
C THR A 298 6.90 -20.10 9.01
N ARG A 299 7.15 -21.39 8.82
CA ARG A 299 7.41 -22.01 7.50
C ARG A 299 6.33 -23.03 7.14
N ASP A 300 5.17 -22.93 7.77
CA ASP A 300 4.02 -23.77 7.48
C ASP A 300 3.25 -23.24 6.25
N TYR A 301 3.40 -23.94 5.12
CA TYR A 301 2.76 -23.59 3.86
C TYR A 301 1.54 -24.49 3.61
N HIS A 302 0.39 -23.88 3.34
CA HIS A 302 -0.81 -24.63 3.01
C HIS A 302 -0.90 -24.88 1.50
N LEU A 303 -0.15 -25.86 0.98
CA LEU A 303 -0.14 -26.16 -0.47
C LEU A 303 -1.51 -26.58 -0.99
N SER A 304 -2.27 -27.36 -0.22
CA SER A 304 -3.62 -27.84 -0.58
C SER A 304 -4.72 -26.79 -0.59
N LYS A 305 -4.55 -25.64 0.09
CA LYS A 305 -5.57 -24.59 0.15
C LYS A 305 -5.44 -23.66 -1.06
N PRO A 306 -6.46 -23.51 -1.92
CA PRO A 306 -6.36 -22.61 -3.07
C PRO A 306 -6.20 -21.16 -2.62
N TYR A 307 -5.39 -20.39 -3.36
CA TYR A 307 -5.29 -18.94 -3.12
C TYR A 307 -6.56 -18.23 -3.59
N PRO A 308 -7.09 -17.31 -2.78
CA PRO A 308 -8.24 -16.52 -3.19
C PRO A 308 -7.87 -15.61 -4.38
N LYS A 309 -8.84 -15.44 -5.28
CA LYS A 309 -8.68 -14.56 -6.44
C LYS A 309 -8.77 -13.09 -6.02
N MET A 310 -8.01 -12.26 -6.71
CA MET A 310 -8.19 -10.81 -6.74
C MET A 310 -9.61 -10.50 -7.25
N GLU A 311 -10.27 -9.49 -6.68
CA GLU A 311 -11.59 -9.07 -7.15
C GLU A 311 -11.45 -8.30 -8.48
N ASP A 312 -12.47 -8.37 -9.34
CA ASP A 312 -12.49 -7.65 -10.62
C ASP A 312 -12.46 -6.12 -10.45
N ALA A 313 -12.90 -5.63 -9.28
CA ALA A 313 -12.90 -4.23 -8.87
C ALA A 313 -12.80 -4.10 -7.34
N PRO A 314 -12.30 -2.96 -6.78
CA PRO A 314 -12.21 -2.77 -5.35
C PRO A 314 -13.59 -2.58 -4.71
N ARG A 315 -13.93 -3.44 -3.74
CA ARG A 315 -15.17 -3.31 -2.96
C ARG A 315 -15.10 -2.23 -1.89
N THR A 316 -13.89 -1.86 -1.46
CA THR A 316 -13.66 -0.79 -0.48
C THR A 316 -12.73 0.26 -1.08
N VAL A 317 -13.18 1.51 -1.16
CA VAL A 317 -12.42 2.59 -1.80
C VAL A 317 -12.21 3.73 -0.83
N ALA A 318 -10.96 4.15 -0.65
CA ALA A 318 -10.60 5.37 0.05
C ALA A 318 -10.14 6.44 -0.95
N VAL A 319 -10.56 7.69 -0.75
CA VAL A 319 -10.17 8.79 -1.63
C VAL A 319 -9.57 9.96 -0.85
N GLY A 320 -8.47 10.50 -1.35
CA GLY A 320 -7.69 11.59 -0.76
C GLY A 320 -7.07 12.47 -1.84
N PHE A 321 -7.86 12.83 -2.85
CA PHE A 321 -7.36 13.50 -4.04
C PHE A 321 -7.44 15.05 -4.04
N ASP A 322 -8.20 15.68 -3.15
CA ASP A 322 -8.30 17.16 -3.07
C ASP A 322 -7.82 17.66 -1.71
N TYR A 323 -6.79 18.50 -1.72
CA TYR A 323 -6.20 19.07 -0.53
C TYR A 323 -6.94 20.34 -0.02
N THR A 324 -7.97 20.81 -0.72
CA THR A 324 -8.72 22.04 -0.41
C THR A 324 -9.40 21.95 0.96
N CYS A 325 -9.12 22.92 1.84
CA CYS A 325 -9.65 22.91 3.20
C CYS A 325 -9.93 24.32 3.74
N ASN A 326 -10.96 24.44 4.57
CA ASN A 326 -11.32 25.66 5.30
C ASN A 326 -10.48 25.90 6.57
N LEU A 327 -9.46 25.08 6.83
CA LEU A 327 -8.56 25.19 7.98
C LEU A 327 -7.09 25.25 7.55
N LYS A 328 -6.25 25.80 8.44
CA LYS A 328 -4.78 25.83 8.32
C LYS A 328 -4.09 25.27 9.56
N CYS A 329 -4.46 24.05 9.92
CA CYS A 329 -4.00 23.37 11.13
C CYS A 329 -2.47 23.31 11.18
N VAL A 330 -1.87 23.62 12.33
CA VAL A 330 -0.40 23.68 12.50
C VAL A 330 0.27 22.35 12.17
N THR A 331 -0.41 21.24 12.46
CA THR A 331 0.03 19.86 12.20
C THR A 331 0.05 19.49 10.71
N CYS A 332 -0.80 20.12 9.91
CA CYS A 332 -1.07 19.71 8.54
C CYS A 332 -0.45 20.66 7.50
N ARG A 333 -0.51 21.97 7.73
CA ARG A 333 -0.14 22.98 6.72
C ARG A 333 0.20 24.33 7.34
N LYS A 334 1.13 25.05 6.70
CA LYS A 334 1.56 26.39 7.15
C LYS A 334 0.49 27.46 6.89
N ASP A 335 -0.23 27.35 5.77
CA ASP A 335 -1.29 28.28 5.36
C ASP A 335 -2.52 27.56 4.78
N PHE A 336 -3.60 28.31 4.51
CA PHE A 336 -4.76 27.79 3.79
C PHE A 336 -4.33 27.22 2.44
N ARG A 337 -4.82 26.02 2.14
CA ARG A 337 -4.59 25.40 0.83
C ARG A 337 -5.92 25.34 0.10
N VAL A 338 -5.95 26.01 -1.04
CA VAL A 338 -7.04 25.98 -2.01
C VAL A 338 -6.41 25.62 -3.33
N ALA A 339 -6.99 24.66 -4.04
CA ALA A 339 -6.50 24.26 -5.35
C ALA A 339 -6.43 25.46 -6.30
N LYS A 340 -5.30 25.61 -7.01
CA LYS A 340 -5.13 26.62 -8.07
C LYS A 340 -5.69 26.07 -9.38
N GLU A 341 -5.84 26.92 -10.40
CA GLU A 341 -6.54 26.55 -11.66
C GLU A 341 -6.02 25.27 -12.35
N GLU A 342 -4.71 25.03 -12.35
CA GLU A 342 -4.14 23.79 -12.90
C GLU A 342 -4.47 22.57 -12.04
N ASP A 343 -4.17 22.63 -10.74
CA ASP A 343 -4.50 21.59 -9.78
C ASP A 343 -6.01 21.28 -9.75
N LYS A 344 -6.88 22.30 -9.85
CA LYS A 344 -8.34 22.12 -9.91
C LYS A 344 -8.76 21.23 -11.07
N ARG A 345 -8.17 21.42 -12.25
CA ARG A 345 -8.49 20.60 -13.44
C ARG A 345 -8.07 19.16 -13.22
N GLN A 346 -6.87 18.93 -12.70
CA GLN A 346 -6.39 17.58 -12.38
C GLN A 346 -7.27 16.91 -11.31
N ILE A 347 -7.54 17.61 -10.21
CA ILE A 347 -8.38 17.13 -9.10
C ILE A 347 -9.79 16.77 -9.59
N GLN A 348 -10.38 17.62 -10.43
CA GLN A 348 -11.70 17.37 -11.02
C GLN A 348 -11.68 16.17 -11.97
N SER A 349 -10.64 16.04 -12.80
CA SER A 349 -10.45 14.88 -13.68
C SER A 349 -10.34 13.58 -12.86
N ILE A 350 -9.58 13.58 -11.76
CA ILE A 350 -9.51 12.44 -10.82
C ILE A 350 -10.90 12.14 -10.24
N ALA A 351 -11.65 13.15 -9.79
CA ALA A 351 -12.99 12.94 -9.24
C ALA A 351 -13.95 12.29 -10.26
N GLU A 352 -13.87 12.69 -11.53
CA GLU A 352 -14.65 12.11 -12.63
C GLU A 352 -14.23 10.67 -12.92
N MET A 353 -12.92 10.38 -12.95
CA MET A 353 -12.43 9.01 -13.09
C MET A 353 -12.85 8.11 -11.93
N VAL A 354 -12.81 8.60 -10.69
CA VAL A 354 -13.33 7.86 -9.52
C VAL A 354 -14.81 7.57 -9.69
N ARG A 355 -15.61 8.59 -10.06
CA ARG A 355 -17.04 8.45 -10.28
C ARG A 355 -17.36 7.39 -11.33
N ASP A 356 -16.67 7.41 -12.47
CA ASP A 356 -17.05 6.65 -13.64
C ASP A 356 -16.40 5.25 -13.69
N GLN A 357 -15.18 5.12 -13.18
CA GLN A 357 -14.38 3.88 -13.30
C GLN A 357 -14.29 3.08 -12.00
N VAL A 358 -14.45 3.72 -10.84
CA VAL A 358 -14.15 3.09 -9.53
C VAL A 358 -15.42 2.84 -8.72
N LEU A 359 -16.29 3.85 -8.57
CA LEU A 359 -17.52 3.71 -7.79
C LEU A 359 -18.45 2.56 -8.24
N PRO A 360 -18.56 2.20 -9.53
CA PRO A 360 -19.45 1.10 -9.94
C PRO A 360 -19.15 -0.25 -9.29
N GLY A 361 -17.90 -0.51 -8.87
CA GLY A 361 -17.50 -1.73 -8.16
C GLY A 361 -17.39 -1.59 -6.64
N CYS A 362 -17.63 -0.38 -6.12
CA CYS A 362 -17.42 -0.05 -4.72
C CYS A 362 -18.69 -0.32 -3.89
N GLU A 363 -18.53 -0.92 -2.71
CA GLU A 363 -19.61 -1.08 -1.72
C GLU A 363 -19.39 -0.19 -0.50
N PHE A 364 -18.12 0.04 -0.13
CA PHE A 364 -17.71 0.83 1.02
C PHE A 364 -16.79 1.98 0.60
N LEU A 365 -17.33 3.21 0.60
CA LEU A 365 -16.58 4.42 0.26
C LEU A 365 -16.07 5.12 1.54
N ILE A 366 -14.82 5.56 1.53
CA ILE A 366 -14.18 6.33 2.61
C ILE A 366 -13.69 7.65 2.03
N MET A 367 -14.20 8.76 2.54
CA MET A 367 -13.91 10.11 2.03
C MET A 367 -13.85 11.11 3.18
N ALA A 368 -12.83 11.95 3.34
CA ALA A 368 -11.61 12.08 2.55
C ALA A 368 -10.33 11.89 3.39
N GLY A 369 -9.27 11.43 2.73
CA GLY A 369 -7.92 11.34 3.29
C GLY A 369 -7.13 12.65 3.26
N ASP A 370 -7.58 13.66 2.51
CA ASP A 370 -7.02 15.02 2.46
C ASP A 370 -8.15 16.04 2.24
N GLY A 371 -7.93 17.31 2.60
CA GLY A 371 -8.92 18.38 2.44
C GLY A 371 -10.13 18.30 3.37
N GLU A 372 -11.23 18.95 2.97
CA GLU A 372 -12.54 18.90 3.64
C GLU A 372 -13.65 18.51 2.65
N VAL A 373 -14.27 17.37 2.90
CA VAL A 373 -15.31 16.78 2.03
C VAL A 373 -16.47 17.73 1.76
N LEU A 374 -16.98 18.36 2.82
CA LEU A 374 -18.17 19.21 2.72
C LEU A 374 -17.89 20.60 2.13
N LEU A 375 -16.63 20.87 1.77
CA LEU A 375 -16.18 22.10 1.10
C LEU A 375 -15.86 21.88 -0.38
N SER A 376 -15.26 20.74 -0.74
CA SER A 376 -14.70 20.50 -2.07
C SER A 376 -15.77 20.16 -3.12
N ASP A 377 -15.74 20.89 -4.23
CA ASP A 377 -16.56 20.59 -5.41
C ASP A 377 -16.18 19.24 -6.07
N ALA A 378 -14.91 18.85 -5.97
CA ALA A 378 -14.42 17.59 -6.50
C ALA A 378 -14.92 16.40 -5.67
N TYR A 379 -14.88 16.49 -4.33
CA TYR A 379 -15.52 15.48 -3.49
C TYR A 379 -17.04 15.45 -3.69
N ARG A 380 -17.67 16.62 -3.91
CA ARG A 380 -19.09 16.69 -4.28
C ARG A 380 -19.40 15.98 -5.59
N THR A 381 -18.52 16.02 -6.59
CA THR A 381 -18.68 15.23 -7.83
C THR A 381 -18.84 13.73 -7.55
N VAL A 382 -18.18 13.22 -6.51
CA VAL A 382 -18.25 11.81 -6.11
C VAL A 382 -19.49 11.55 -5.24
N TYR A 383 -19.67 12.26 -4.12
CA TYR A 383 -20.79 11.97 -3.20
C TYR A 383 -22.17 12.40 -3.72
N ALA A 384 -22.24 13.27 -4.73
CA ALA A 384 -23.49 13.64 -5.41
C ALA A 384 -23.74 12.83 -6.70
N SER A 385 -22.93 11.81 -6.97
CA SER A 385 -23.10 10.91 -8.10
C SER A 385 -24.29 9.96 -7.90
N GLU A 386 -24.97 9.59 -8.98
CA GLU A 386 -25.97 8.52 -8.98
C GLU A 386 -25.39 7.16 -8.53
N GLN A 387 -24.07 6.96 -8.71
CA GLN A 387 -23.36 5.75 -8.26
C GLN A 387 -23.42 5.58 -6.73
N MET A 388 -23.66 6.64 -5.97
CA MET A 388 -23.82 6.58 -4.51
C MET A 388 -25.02 5.77 -4.04
N LYS A 389 -25.96 5.43 -4.95
CA LYS A 389 -27.06 4.50 -4.68
C LYS A 389 -26.63 3.04 -4.56
N HIS A 390 -25.47 2.68 -5.13
CA HIS A 390 -24.88 1.34 -5.02
C HIS A 390 -23.95 1.20 -3.81
N ILE A 391 -23.53 2.33 -3.24
CA ILE A 391 -22.71 2.36 -2.03
C ILE A 391 -23.56 1.98 -0.82
N ARG A 392 -23.17 0.89 -0.15
CA ARG A 392 -23.85 0.38 1.06
C ARG A 392 -23.35 1.09 2.32
N TRP A 393 -22.07 1.44 2.35
CA TRP A 393 -21.43 2.08 3.50
C TRP A 393 -20.62 3.28 3.05
N PHE A 394 -20.73 4.36 3.82
CA PHE A 394 -19.99 5.59 3.56
C PHE A 394 -19.34 6.10 4.83
N ARG A 395 -18.01 6.13 4.89
CA ARG A 395 -17.25 6.74 5.98
C ARG A 395 -16.86 8.15 5.60
N LEU A 396 -17.48 9.12 6.26
CA LEU A 396 -17.18 10.55 6.16
C LEU A 396 -16.08 10.95 7.15
N LEU A 397 -14.94 11.39 6.65
CA LEU A 397 -13.87 12.03 7.38
C LEU A 397 -14.01 13.54 7.19
N THR A 398 -14.08 14.28 8.29
CA THR A 398 -14.32 15.73 8.27
C THR A 398 -13.63 16.43 9.45
N ASN A 399 -13.43 17.74 9.36
CA ASN A 399 -13.10 18.59 10.49
C ASN A 399 -14.33 19.02 11.31
N GLY A 400 -15.54 18.72 10.82
CA GLY A 400 -16.80 18.89 11.54
C GLY A 400 -17.42 20.30 11.49
N LEU A 401 -16.72 21.31 10.99
CA LEU A 401 -17.22 22.70 10.99
C LEU A 401 -18.36 22.95 10.00
N LEU A 402 -18.39 22.19 8.90
CA LEU A 402 -19.42 22.28 7.86
C LEU A 402 -20.52 21.23 8.01
N PHE A 403 -20.46 20.39 9.05
CA PHE A 403 -21.48 19.36 9.33
C PHE A 403 -22.73 19.96 9.96
N THR A 404 -23.49 20.73 9.19
CA THR A 404 -24.76 21.34 9.60
C THR A 404 -25.95 20.47 9.19
N PRO A 405 -27.16 20.68 9.77
CA PRO A 405 -28.37 19.98 9.33
C PRO A 405 -28.66 20.12 7.84
N GLU A 406 -28.36 21.28 7.24
CA GLU A 406 -28.54 21.52 5.81
C GLU A 406 -27.57 20.69 4.97
N LYS A 407 -26.30 20.57 5.38
CA LYS A 407 -25.32 19.73 4.68
C LYS A 407 -25.56 18.25 4.86
N TRP A 408 -26.04 17.83 6.03
CA TRP A 408 -26.53 16.47 6.23
C TRP A 408 -27.70 16.15 5.30
N ALA A 409 -28.69 17.05 5.23
CA ALA A 409 -29.84 16.88 4.34
C ALA A 409 -29.45 16.91 2.86
N GLU A 410 -28.44 17.70 2.46
CA GLU A 410 -27.88 17.65 1.11
C GLU A 410 -27.25 16.29 0.83
N LEU A 411 -26.36 15.79 1.69
CA LEU A 411 -25.68 14.51 1.52
C LEU A 411 -26.70 13.36 1.38
N ARG A 412 -27.70 13.33 2.26
CA ARG A 412 -28.77 12.32 2.27
C ARG A 412 -29.64 12.30 1.02
N ARG A 413 -29.66 13.35 0.19
CA ARG A 413 -30.39 13.32 -1.10
C ARG A 413 -29.76 12.35 -2.11
N TYR A 414 -28.49 12.03 -1.95
CA TYR A 414 -27.72 11.27 -2.93
C TYR A 414 -27.43 9.82 -2.50
N THR A 415 -27.63 9.47 -1.22
CA THR A 415 -27.29 8.14 -0.71
C THR A 415 -28.13 7.70 0.48
N ASP A 416 -28.51 6.42 0.46
CA ASP A 416 -29.13 5.69 1.57
C ASP A 416 -28.10 4.85 2.35
N ALA A 417 -26.81 5.03 2.09
CA ALA A 417 -25.74 4.27 2.74
C ALA A 417 -25.81 4.38 4.28
N LYS A 418 -25.35 3.33 4.97
CA LYS A 418 -24.99 3.43 6.39
C LYS A 418 -23.80 4.38 6.52
N ILE A 419 -24.00 5.53 7.18
CA ILE A 419 -22.95 6.56 7.28
C ILE A 419 -22.20 6.43 8.61
N MET A 420 -20.89 6.22 8.50
CA MET A 420 -19.92 6.33 9.60
C MET A 420 -19.27 7.70 9.55
N MET A 421 -19.12 8.38 10.69
CA MET A 421 -18.44 9.68 10.73
C MET A 421 -17.20 9.64 11.61
N THR A 422 -16.09 10.14 11.09
CA THR A 422 -14.81 10.31 11.78
C THR A 422 -14.43 11.80 11.75
N VAL A 423 -14.40 12.44 12.91
CA VAL A 423 -14.17 13.89 13.03
C VAL A 423 -12.82 14.18 13.65
N SER A 424 -12.00 14.98 12.96
CA SER A 424 -10.66 15.32 13.45
C SER A 424 -10.65 16.63 14.21
N ILE A 425 -10.39 16.59 15.52
CA ILE A 425 -10.61 17.72 16.45
C ILE A 425 -9.33 18.23 17.11
N ASP A 426 -8.51 17.35 17.70
CA ASP A 426 -7.23 17.65 18.38
C ASP A 426 -7.27 18.60 19.61
N ALA A 427 -8.45 18.92 20.14
CA ALA A 427 -8.59 19.78 21.32
C ALA A 427 -9.93 19.56 22.06
N ALA A 428 -9.94 19.88 23.34
CA ALA A 428 -11.13 19.92 24.21
C ALA A 428 -11.47 21.34 24.69
N THR A 429 -10.64 22.35 24.40
CA THR A 429 -10.91 23.75 24.76
C THR A 429 -10.86 24.71 23.56
N PRO A 430 -11.56 25.86 23.62
CA PRO A 430 -11.50 26.87 22.56
C PRO A 430 -10.10 27.40 22.28
N GLU A 431 -9.27 27.59 23.32
CA GLU A 431 -7.92 28.14 23.21
C GLU A 431 -7.00 27.18 22.46
N THR A 432 -6.93 25.93 22.90
CA THR A 432 -6.12 24.89 22.24
C THR A 432 -6.61 24.62 20.82
N TYR A 433 -7.93 24.60 20.61
CA TYR A 433 -8.50 24.43 19.26
C TYR A 433 -8.10 25.58 18.33
N ALA A 434 -8.19 26.84 18.76
CA ALA A 434 -7.80 27.99 17.94
C ALA A 434 -6.31 27.97 17.58
N ASN A 435 -5.46 27.48 18.48
CA ASN A 435 -4.02 27.35 18.26
C ASN A 435 -3.67 26.22 17.29
N ILE A 436 -4.32 25.07 17.42
CA ILE A 436 -4.01 23.86 16.63
C ILE A 436 -4.77 23.86 15.30
N ARG A 437 -6.09 24.01 15.36
CA ARG A 437 -7.05 23.98 14.24
C ARG A 437 -7.37 25.39 13.73
N ARG A 438 -6.32 26.15 13.44
CA ARG A 438 -6.39 27.56 13.02
C ARG A 438 -7.39 27.78 11.87
N GLY A 439 -8.27 28.78 12.04
CA GLY A 439 -9.38 29.09 11.15
C GLY A 439 -10.72 28.49 11.58
N GLY A 440 -10.72 27.58 12.57
CA GLY A 440 -11.93 26.98 13.11
C GLY A 440 -12.55 27.76 14.26
N MET A 441 -13.83 27.52 14.51
CA MET A 441 -14.58 28.08 15.63
C MET A 441 -15.08 26.95 16.54
N PHE A 442 -14.52 26.81 17.73
CA PHE A 442 -14.83 25.70 18.64
C PHE A 442 -16.33 25.62 18.98
N ALA A 443 -16.99 26.76 19.20
CA ALA A 443 -18.44 26.78 19.47
C ALA A 443 -19.30 26.24 18.31
N VAL A 444 -18.84 26.44 17.06
CA VAL A 444 -19.50 25.87 15.87
C VAL A 444 -19.29 24.37 15.84
N LEU A 445 -18.06 23.91 16.10
CA LEU A 445 -17.74 22.49 16.21
C LEU A 445 -18.60 21.82 17.28
N GLU A 446 -18.66 22.36 18.51
CA GLU A 446 -19.45 21.79 19.61
C GLU A 446 -20.92 21.61 19.23
N ARG A 447 -21.52 22.64 18.61
CA ARG A 447 -22.90 22.58 18.13
C ARG A 447 -23.10 21.47 17.09
N ASN A 448 -22.19 21.38 16.12
CA ASN A 448 -22.28 20.37 15.06
C ASN A 448 -22.03 18.95 15.60
N MET A 449 -21.15 18.78 16.59
CA MET A 449 -20.90 17.49 17.24
C MET A 449 -22.07 17.06 18.14
N ALA A 450 -22.77 18.00 18.76
CA ALA A 450 -24.03 17.72 19.44
C ALA A 450 -25.10 17.22 18.47
N TYR A 451 -25.19 17.80 17.27
CA TYR A 451 -26.09 17.32 16.21
C TYR A 451 -25.69 15.92 15.70
N ALA A 452 -24.40 15.68 15.46
CA ALA A 452 -23.89 14.35 15.10
C ALA A 452 -24.22 13.28 16.16
N SER A 453 -24.06 13.62 17.45
CA SER A 453 -24.46 12.76 18.57
C SER A 453 -25.95 12.41 18.53
N GLN A 454 -26.82 13.37 18.19
CA GLN A 454 -28.25 13.11 18.03
C GLN A 454 -28.51 12.13 16.87
N LEU A 455 -27.88 12.35 15.70
CA LEU A 455 -27.99 11.44 14.55
C LEU A 455 -27.51 10.03 14.90
N ARG A 456 -26.41 9.89 15.66
CA ARG A 456 -25.91 8.59 16.13
C ARG A 456 -26.91 7.89 17.04
N LYS A 457 -27.54 8.62 17.96
CA LYS A 457 -28.52 8.07 18.92
C LYS A 457 -29.82 7.60 18.26
N ILE A 458 -30.24 8.24 17.17
CA ILE A 458 -31.43 7.83 16.41
C ILE A 458 -31.13 6.82 15.29
N GLY A 459 -29.87 6.41 15.13
CA GLY A 459 -29.45 5.40 14.15
C GLY A 459 -29.16 5.93 12.73
N GLU A 460 -29.23 7.25 12.53
CA GLU A 460 -28.91 7.89 11.25
C GLU A 460 -27.40 7.85 10.95
N LEU A 461 -26.57 8.01 11.98
CA LEU A 461 -25.15 7.63 11.91
C LEU A 461 -24.99 6.23 12.50
N SER A 462 -24.32 5.33 11.78
CA SER A 462 -24.03 3.97 12.26
C SER A 462 -22.80 3.90 13.15
N TYR A 463 -21.93 4.91 13.08
CA TYR A 463 -20.72 5.03 13.89
C TYR A 463 -20.26 6.49 13.97
N LEU A 464 -19.79 6.92 15.15
CA LEU A 464 -19.25 8.25 15.40
C LEU A 464 -17.93 8.16 16.18
N ARG A 465 -16.86 8.69 15.57
CA ARG A 465 -15.54 8.74 16.17
C ARG A 465 -14.94 10.14 16.15
N PHE A 466 -14.22 10.50 17.20
CA PHE A 466 -13.36 11.68 17.21
C PHE A 466 -11.88 11.31 17.23
N ASN A 467 -11.09 11.99 16.40
CA ASN A 467 -9.64 11.87 16.32
C ASN A 467 -8.94 12.99 17.08
N PHE A 468 -7.82 12.62 17.69
CA PHE A 468 -6.96 13.51 18.44
C PHE A 468 -5.48 13.18 18.17
N VAL A 469 -4.78 14.09 17.48
CA VAL A 469 -3.33 14.01 17.33
C VAL A 469 -2.65 14.57 18.57
N VAL A 470 -1.98 13.70 19.32
CA VAL A 470 -1.32 14.05 20.59
C VAL A 470 0.01 14.74 20.32
N GLN A 471 0.15 15.93 20.91
CA GLN A 471 1.34 16.77 20.84
C GLN A 471 1.50 17.59 22.13
N ARG A 472 2.66 18.23 22.30
CA ARG A 472 2.99 18.99 23.53
C ARG A 472 1.95 20.04 23.92
N GLN A 473 1.28 20.64 22.94
CA GLN A 473 0.29 21.69 23.19
C GLN A 473 -1.06 21.16 23.72
N ASN A 474 -1.39 19.88 23.53
CA ASN A 474 -2.74 19.37 23.81
C ASN A 474 -2.79 18.08 24.63
N PHE A 475 -1.67 17.42 24.94
CA PHE A 475 -1.69 16.11 25.64
C PHE A 475 -2.43 16.16 26.99
N GLN A 476 -2.43 17.29 27.69
CA GLN A 476 -3.17 17.46 28.94
C GLN A 476 -4.70 17.47 28.73
N GLU A 477 -5.15 17.81 27.52
CA GLU A 477 -6.58 17.82 27.16
C GLU A 477 -7.13 16.44 26.80
N MET A 478 -6.30 15.39 26.76
CA MET A 478 -6.79 14.03 26.50
C MET A 478 -7.88 13.62 27.50
N ILE A 479 -7.72 13.95 28.79
CA ILE A 479 -8.70 13.65 29.83
C ILE A 479 -10.04 14.36 29.60
N PRO A 480 -10.11 15.71 29.51
CA PRO A 480 -11.37 16.39 29.24
C PRO A 480 -11.96 16.04 27.86
N PHE A 481 -11.13 15.66 26.88
CA PHE A 481 -11.60 15.13 25.60
C PHE A 481 -12.35 13.81 25.77
N VAL A 482 -11.85 12.89 26.62
CA VAL A 482 -12.57 11.65 26.97
C VAL A 482 -13.90 11.95 27.64
N GLU A 483 -13.91 12.86 28.61
CA GLU A 483 -15.17 13.27 29.27
C GLU A 483 -16.18 13.84 28.27
N TRP A 484 -15.73 14.64 27.30
CA TRP A 484 -16.59 15.21 26.28
C TRP A 484 -17.16 14.16 25.34
N GLY A 485 -16.34 13.23 24.85
CA GLY A 485 -16.79 12.11 24.02
C GLY A 485 -17.82 11.24 24.74
N LYS A 486 -17.62 10.95 26.03
CA LYS A 486 -18.59 10.21 26.85
C LYS A 486 -19.93 10.93 26.97
N ARG A 487 -19.94 12.26 27.18
CA ARG A 487 -21.18 13.05 27.22
C ARG A 487 -21.95 12.98 25.89
N LEU A 488 -21.22 12.96 24.78
CA LEU A 488 -21.81 12.86 23.45
C LEU A 488 -22.17 11.42 23.06
N GLY A 489 -21.67 10.41 23.75
CA GLY A 489 -21.93 9.00 23.43
C GLY A 489 -21.34 8.60 22.08
N VAL A 490 -20.10 9.01 21.83
CA VAL A 490 -19.34 8.55 20.66
C VAL A 490 -18.94 7.08 20.83
N ASP A 491 -18.75 6.37 19.72
CA ASP A 491 -18.32 4.98 19.73
C ASP A 491 -16.81 4.86 19.98
N GLU A 492 -16.03 5.86 19.56
CA GLU A 492 -14.58 5.83 19.68
C GLU A 492 -13.94 7.23 19.79
N LEU A 493 -12.90 7.32 20.62
CA LEU A 493 -11.95 8.41 20.69
C LEU A 493 -10.57 7.87 20.35
N PHE A 494 -10.08 8.21 19.16
CA PHE A 494 -8.82 7.70 18.66
C PHE A 494 -7.70 8.71 18.84
N PHE A 495 -6.72 8.33 19.63
CA PHE A 495 -5.51 9.10 19.89
C PHE A 495 -4.37 8.55 19.03
N THR A 496 -3.66 9.44 18.34
CA THR A 496 -2.48 9.08 17.53
C THR A 496 -1.31 9.98 17.88
N LYS A 497 -0.08 9.46 17.79
CA LYS A 497 1.10 10.31 17.90
C LYS A 497 1.21 11.22 16.69
N ILE A 498 1.73 12.43 16.89
CA ILE A 498 2.10 13.30 15.77
C ILE A 498 3.23 12.66 14.94
N LEU A 499 3.13 12.77 13.61
CA LEU A 499 4.17 12.36 12.67
C LEU A 499 4.76 13.61 12.00
N ASN A 500 6.05 13.56 11.68
CA ASN A 500 6.71 14.65 10.94
C ASN A 500 6.61 14.41 9.44
N TRP A 501 5.67 15.10 8.79
CA TRP A 501 5.45 15.05 7.34
C TRP A 501 6.38 16.00 6.55
N GLY A 502 7.50 16.42 7.15
CA GLY A 502 8.39 17.45 6.59
C GLY A 502 7.96 18.89 6.92
N THR A 503 6.93 19.06 7.74
CA THR A 503 6.46 20.38 8.22
C THR A 503 7.46 21.02 9.19
N TYR A 504 8.15 20.19 9.98
CA TYR A 504 9.04 20.59 11.07
C TYR A 504 10.47 20.12 10.82
N SER A 505 11.46 20.89 11.27
CA SER A 505 12.82 20.38 11.45
C SER A 505 12.87 19.27 12.52
N ARG A 506 13.97 18.52 12.57
CA ARG A 506 14.14 17.45 13.58
C ARG A 506 14.10 18.00 15.01
N GLU A 507 14.69 19.16 15.24
CA GLU A 507 14.71 19.81 16.56
C GLU A 507 13.32 20.29 16.97
N GLU A 508 12.62 21.02 16.08
CA GLU A 508 11.24 21.44 16.33
C GLU A 508 10.32 20.25 16.61
N PHE A 509 10.46 19.18 15.83
CA PHE A 509 9.63 17.99 16.01
C PHE A 509 9.89 17.28 17.33
N ARG A 510 11.13 17.23 17.81
CA ARG A 510 11.47 16.64 19.12
C ARG A 510 10.75 17.35 20.26
N ASP A 511 10.58 18.67 20.15
CA ASP A 511 9.93 19.48 21.18
C ASP A 511 8.40 19.38 21.10
N ILE A 512 7.85 19.23 19.89
CA ILE A 512 6.40 19.06 19.66
C ILE A 512 5.93 17.64 20.04
N SER A 513 6.71 16.62 19.70
CA SER A 513 6.38 15.22 19.95
C SER A 513 6.32 14.91 21.44
N MET A 514 5.35 14.07 21.81
CA MET A 514 5.24 13.49 23.15
C MET A 514 5.79 12.06 23.23
N MET A 515 6.49 11.61 22.18
CA MET A 515 7.26 10.39 22.15
C MET A 515 8.75 10.71 22.30
N GLU A 516 9.52 9.76 22.84
CA GLU A 516 10.99 9.79 22.82
C GLU A 516 11.53 9.71 21.39
N GLU A 517 12.84 9.92 21.21
CA GLU A 517 13.46 9.89 19.87
C GLU A 517 13.29 8.55 19.14
N ASN A 518 13.05 7.46 19.88
CA ASN A 518 12.74 6.15 19.28
C ASN A 518 11.34 6.10 18.62
N GLY A 519 10.49 7.11 18.82
CA GLY A 519 9.15 7.21 18.26
C GLY A 519 8.13 6.21 18.82
N ILE A 520 8.50 5.41 19.81
CA ILE A 520 7.70 4.30 20.38
C ILE A 520 7.40 4.55 21.86
N THR A 521 8.36 5.06 22.62
CA THR A 521 8.21 5.27 24.06
C THR A 521 7.55 6.62 24.35
N PRO A 522 6.43 6.68 25.07
CA PRO A 522 5.86 7.95 25.54
C PRO A 522 6.80 8.67 26.51
N LYS A 523 6.86 10.00 26.44
CA LYS A 523 7.56 10.82 27.44
C LYS A 523 6.88 10.70 28.82
N PRO A 524 7.59 10.90 29.95
CA PRO A 524 7.02 10.72 31.30
C PRO A 524 5.73 11.51 31.55
N GLU A 525 5.63 12.74 31.02
CA GLU A 525 4.44 13.58 31.19
C GLU A 525 3.22 13.01 30.45
N LEU A 526 3.42 12.45 29.26
CA LEU A 526 2.36 11.74 28.54
C LEU A 526 2.00 10.44 29.26
N GLN A 527 3.00 9.69 29.74
CA GLN A 527 2.75 8.46 30.49
C GLN A 527 1.88 8.72 31.72
N ALA A 528 2.11 9.81 32.47
CA ALA A 528 1.29 10.20 33.61
C ALA A 528 -0.18 10.48 33.24
N VAL A 529 -0.45 10.97 32.03
CA VAL A 529 -1.82 11.12 31.50
C VAL A 529 -2.39 9.77 31.11
N LEU A 530 -1.63 8.93 30.41
CA LEU A 530 -2.05 7.59 29.98
C LEU A 530 -2.37 6.65 31.14
N ASP A 531 -1.76 6.86 32.31
CA ASP A 531 -1.98 6.04 33.50
C ASP A 531 -3.27 6.42 34.27
N GLN A 532 -3.92 7.53 33.91
CA GLN A 532 -5.18 7.95 34.53
C GLN A 532 -6.30 6.94 34.26
N PRO A 533 -7.15 6.62 35.25
CA PRO A 533 -8.20 5.61 35.09
C PRO A 533 -9.15 5.84 33.91
N ILE A 534 -9.46 7.10 33.60
CA ILE A 534 -10.35 7.47 32.48
C ILE A 534 -9.79 7.05 31.12
N MET A 535 -8.46 6.91 30.98
CA MET A 535 -7.82 6.47 29.74
C MET A 535 -8.00 4.97 29.47
N ARG A 536 -8.56 4.20 30.40
CA ARG A 536 -8.94 2.80 30.22
C ARG A 536 -10.41 2.62 29.83
N ASP A 537 -11.14 3.71 29.58
CA ASP A 537 -12.53 3.64 29.15
C ASP A 537 -12.65 2.94 27.79
N PRO A 538 -13.66 2.07 27.55
CA PRO A 538 -13.78 1.30 26.31
C PRO A 538 -13.83 2.14 25.03
N ILE A 539 -14.26 3.40 25.09
CA ILE A 539 -14.28 4.27 23.91
C ILE A 539 -12.87 4.77 23.53
N VAL A 540 -11.89 4.66 24.42
CA VAL A 540 -10.53 5.16 24.19
C VAL A 540 -9.74 4.15 23.35
N ASP A 541 -9.29 4.59 22.19
CA ASP A 541 -8.34 3.88 21.36
C ASP A 541 -7.03 4.68 21.30
N LEU A 542 -5.95 4.08 21.79
CA LEU A 542 -4.64 4.73 21.87
C LEU A 542 -3.82 4.60 20.58
N GLY A 543 -4.36 3.96 19.53
CA GLY A 543 -3.77 3.86 18.20
C GLY A 543 -2.25 3.70 18.22
N THR A 544 -1.56 4.60 17.53
CA THR A 544 -0.10 4.56 17.38
C THR A 544 0.71 5.00 18.62
N ILE A 545 0.04 5.43 19.70
CA ILE A 545 0.68 5.84 20.96
C ILE A 545 1.11 4.61 21.77
N ARG A 546 0.32 3.53 21.73
CA ARG A 546 0.70 2.25 22.32
C ARG A 546 0.87 1.21 21.23
N TYR A 547 2.12 0.82 20.99
CA TYR A 547 2.46 -0.29 20.09
C TYR A 547 1.89 -1.64 20.60
N GLN A 548 1.50 -1.71 21.87
CA GLN A 548 0.79 -2.83 22.47
C GLN A 548 -0.72 -2.60 22.35
N HIS A 549 -1.28 -2.78 21.16
CA HIS A 549 -2.65 -3.28 21.11
C HIS A 549 -2.62 -4.75 21.56
N ASP A 550 -3.67 -5.21 22.25
CA ASP A 550 -3.86 -6.64 22.45
C ASP A 550 -3.84 -7.31 21.08
N GLY A 551 -3.06 -8.39 20.95
CA GLY A 551 -2.93 -9.13 19.69
C GLY A 551 -4.31 -9.45 19.12
N THR A 552 -4.43 -9.42 17.80
CA THR A 552 -5.72 -9.69 17.15
C THR A 552 -5.98 -11.20 17.15
N ASP A 553 -7.09 -11.66 17.74
CA ASP A 553 -7.46 -13.09 17.72
C ASP A 553 -7.98 -13.54 16.33
N THR A 554 -8.14 -12.63 15.37
CA THR A 554 -8.78 -12.91 14.09
C THR A 554 -7.83 -13.54 13.08
N GLU A 555 -7.97 -14.82 12.76
CA GLU A 555 -7.11 -15.51 11.77
C GLU A 555 -7.26 -14.99 10.33
N THR A 556 -8.41 -14.41 9.98
CA THR A 556 -8.72 -13.94 8.62
C THR A 556 -9.29 -12.52 8.63
N VAL A 557 -8.62 -11.61 7.94
CA VAL A 557 -9.06 -10.22 7.79
C VAL A 557 -9.49 -9.97 6.34
N GLU A 558 -10.80 -9.85 6.11
CA GLU A 558 -11.34 -9.61 4.76
C GLU A 558 -10.93 -8.24 4.19
N ASN A 559 -11.02 -7.19 5.02
CA ASN A 559 -10.55 -5.86 4.68
C ASN A 559 -10.20 -5.10 5.96
N TYR A 560 -9.03 -4.46 5.99
CA TYR A 560 -8.54 -3.72 7.16
C TYR A 560 -9.52 -2.66 7.66
N TYR A 561 -10.08 -1.83 6.76
CA TYR A 561 -10.98 -0.74 7.16
C TYR A 561 -12.33 -1.23 7.66
N ARG A 562 -12.80 -2.39 7.18
CA ARG A 562 -14.00 -3.03 7.73
C ARG A 562 -13.72 -3.59 9.12
N TRP A 563 -12.66 -4.39 9.24
CA TRP A 563 -12.22 -4.97 10.51
C TRP A 563 -11.98 -3.92 11.60
N GLU A 564 -11.37 -2.78 11.23
CA GLU A 564 -11.09 -1.70 12.17
C GLU A 564 -12.34 -1.09 12.79
N LEU A 565 -13.44 -1.01 12.05
CA LEU A 565 -14.69 -0.49 12.57
C LEU A 565 -15.55 -1.58 13.24
N GLU A 566 -15.52 -2.82 12.75
CA GLU A 566 -16.28 -3.93 13.33
C GLU A 566 -15.81 -4.32 14.74
N ARG A 567 -14.52 -4.14 15.03
CA ARG A 567 -14.04 -4.35 16.40
C ARG A 567 -14.66 -3.39 17.42
N LYS A 568 -15.20 -2.25 16.96
CA LYS A 568 -15.82 -1.22 17.80
C LYS A 568 -17.34 -1.31 17.78
N VAL A 569 -17.91 -1.55 16.61
CA VAL A 569 -19.35 -1.77 16.42
C VAL A 569 -19.53 -3.11 15.73
N PRO A 570 -19.77 -4.19 16.48
CA PRO A 570 -20.01 -5.51 15.90
C PRO A 570 -21.16 -5.48 14.90
N ASP A 571 -21.04 -6.25 13.82
CA ASP A 571 -22.05 -6.37 12.74
C ASP A 571 -22.32 -5.06 11.96
N LEU A 572 -21.39 -4.09 12.00
CA LEU A 572 -21.54 -2.82 11.25
C LEU A 572 -21.69 -3.05 9.74
N PHE A 573 -20.95 -4.02 9.19
CA PHE A 573 -21.04 -4.43 7.78
C PHE A 573 -21.94 -5.65 7.57
N GLY A 574 -22.73 -6.02 8.57
CA GLY A 574 -23.79 -7.00 8.42
C GLY A 574 -24.81 -6.57 7.37
N GLU A 575 -25.18 -7.53 6.53
CA GLU A 575 -26.46 -7.52 5.82
C GLU A 575 -27.51 -7.76 6.90
N GLY A 576 -28.14 -6.69 7.40
CA GLY A 576 -29.15 -6.82 8.43
C GLY A 576 -30.17 -7.91 8.06
N LYS A 577 -30.49 -8.77 9.02
CA LYS A 577 -31.57 -9.76 8.90
C LYS A 577 -32.90 -9.11 8.49
#